data_AF-A0A5A7MX63-F1
#
_entry.id   AF-A0A5A7MX63-F1
#
_cell.length_a   1.000
_cell.length_b   1.000
_cell.length_c   1.000
_cell.angle_alpha   90.00
_cell.angle_beta   90.00
_cell.angle_gamma   90.00
#
_symmetry.space_group_name_H-M   'P 1'
#
loop_
_entity.id
_entity.type
_entity.pdbx_description
1 polymer ?
#
loop_
_entity_poly.entity_id
_entity_poly.type
_entity_poly.pdbx_seq_one_letter_code
_entity_poly.pdbx_strand_id
1 'polypeptide(L)'
;MTKTKSTSDAVMAATRRQFLVGSVAGGLMMAFAANHTALGAARTLGAGAYEPSIWFQIGPDGRILVNIAKAEMGQHVGTALARVVAEELEADWVDIEIVHVDSDPKWGYMVTGGSWSVHTSFDQLSRAGAAGRIALLEAGAHMLGVAPDQCRARNSMVMCGDASVSYGEIVAAGKIDRTFTDKELSALSLKPTSERRVLGGAVKALDIPTKTTGAARYGLDAQVEGMLYARPVLPPTRYGSKVLSVDERAAKAVKGYRQTVALEDPSGVCQGWLAVVADSTHAAIKAADALKVDWQAGPRAAMDEAGILAEGERLVNDARAGALWVQEGDVDAAFQSADKIVETTYRTHSVLHFQLEPVNALAFEKDGHWHIHSGNQWQSLILPVLAQALEVEESRITLHQYYLGGGFGRRLYGDYMIPAALTAKAIGKPVKMIFTRSDDTGFDCVRSPSVQKVRSALDANGTPVAYDHAAAAGWPTALWLWDFWRKKWTAAERRTAFPSVGPTIGIPSPINGCAPSKIRWRRKPFCPVGCALWGRDGSVGPLSSIWMNWPMRPGKIRWPSGLPCLMARAAMRAKHQPVQAGLCG
;
A
#
# COMPACT_ATOMS: atom_id res chain seq x y z
N MET A 1 44.40 -15.73 21.35
CA MET A 1 43.11 -16.28 20.86
C MET A 1 42.06 -15.21 20.99
N THR A 2 41.86 -14.47 19.91
CA THR A 2 41.09 -13.23 19.81
C THR A 2 39.64 -13.58 19.48
N LYS A 3 38.69 -13.11 20.29
CA LYS A 3 37.25 -13.25 20.03
C LYS A 3 36.85 -12.38 18.84
N THR A 4 36.43 -13.01 17.76
CA THR A 4 35.77 -12.38 16.61
C THR A 4 34.39 -11.87 17.04
N LYS A 5 34.17 -10.55 16.92
CA LYS A 5 32.84 -9.92 17.09
C LYS A 5 31.92 -10.31 15.93
N SER A 6 30.69 -10.65 16.27
CA SER A 6 29.56 -10.88 15.36
C SER A 6 29.29 -9.66 14.49
N THR A 7 29.05 -9.90 13.20
CA THR A 7 28.69 -8.95 12.14
C THR A 7 27.30 -8.31 12.29
N SER A 8 26.54 -8.64 13.35
CA SER A 8 25.20 -8.09 13.60
C SER A 8 25.17 -6.66 14.14
N ASP A 9 26.25 -6.19 14.77
CA ASP A 9 26.25 -4.90 15.48
C ASP A 9 26.65 -3.71 14.58
N ALA A 10 26.96 -3.96 13.31
CA ALA A 10 27.40 -2.93 12.35
C ALA A 10 26.25 -2.24 11.59
N VAL A 11 24.99 -2.70 11.73
CA VAL A 11 23.85 -2.20 10.94
C VAL A 11 23.13 -1.00 11.59
N MET A 12 23.57 -0.54 12.77
CA MET A 12 22.97 0.61 13.48
C MET A 12 23.93 1.79 13.71
N ALA A 13 24.97 1.92 12.89
CA ALA A 13 25.73 3.17 12.83
C ALA A 13 24.93 4.18 11.98
N ALA A 14 24.49 5.29 12.58
CA ALA A 14 23.76 6.36 11.92
C ALA A 14 24.50 6.84 10.65
N THR A 15 23.97 6.51 9.47
CA THR A 15 24.38 7.15 8.22
C THR A 15 23.90 8.60 8.24
N ARG A 16 24.82 9.56 8.08
CA ARG A 16 24.52 10.99 8.06
C ARG A 16 23.99 11.35 6.67
N ARG A 17 22.67 11.49 6.49
CA ARG A 17 22.07 11.78 5.18
C ARG A 17 22.06 13.30 4.93
N GLN A 18 22.12 13.65 3.65
CA GLN A 18 22.02 15.04 3.17
C GLN A 18 20.91 15.14 2.13
N PHE A 19 19.98 16.09 2.29
CA PHE A 19 19.03 16.48 1.26
C PHE A 19 19.70 17.45 0.29
N LEU A 20 19.75 17.06 -0.97
CA LEU A 20 20.37 17.75 -2.08
C LEU A 20 19.31 18.49 -2.89
N VAL A 21 19.56 19.76 -3.17
CA VAL A 21 18.82 20.58 -4.14
C VAL A 21 19.83 21.06 -5.17
N GLY A 22 19.79 20.51 -6.38
CA GLY A 22 20.81 20.82 -7.38
C GLY A 22 20.33 20.69 -8.82
N SER A 23 20.93 21.51 -9.68
CA SER A 23 20.58 21.57 -11.11
C SER A 23 21.18 20.37 -11.87
N VAL A 24 20.37 19.63 -12.62
CA VAL A 24 20.79 18.45 -13.41
C VAL A 24 20.11 18.45 -14.78
N ALA A 25 20.91 18.30 -15.84
CA ALA A 25 20.49 17.97 -17.21
C ALA A 25 19.12 18.55 -17.64
N GLY A 26 18.92 19.86 -17.44
CA GLY A 26 17.71 20.57 -17.87
C GLY A 26 16.64 20.81 -16.80
N GLY A 27 16.91 20.63 -15.51
CA GLY A 27 15.98 21.01 -14.43
C GLY A 27 16.61 21.01 -13.02
N LEU A 28 15.85 21.45 -12.02
CA LEU A 28 16.21 21.37 -10.59
C LEU A 28 15.70 20.06 -10.00
N MET A 29 16.60 19.27 -9.38
CA MET A 29 16.26 18.00 -8.72
C MET A 29 16.44 18.09 -7.21
N MET A 30 15.58 17.38 -6.48
CA MET A 30 15.58 17.29 -5.01
C MET A 30 15.61 15.85 -4.54
N ALA A 31 16.70 15.41 -3.90
CA ALA A 31 16.87 14.02 -3.43
C ALA A 31 17.68 13.92 -2.12
N PHE A 32 17.65 12.79 -1.43
CA PHE A 32 18.60 12.50 -0.34
C PHE A 32 19.89 11.88 -0.89
N ALA A 33 21.01 11.96 -0.17
CA ALA A 33 22.26 11.22 -0.44
C ALA A 33 22.85 10.64 0.84
N ALA A 34 23.47 9.45 0.71
CA ALA A 34 23.95 8.64 1.84
C ALA A 34 25.24 9.16 2.51
N ASN A 35 25.91 10.18 1.96
CA ASN A 35 27.21 10.67 2.44
C ASN A 35 27.41 12.17 2.19
N HIS A 36 28.31 12.80 2.97
CA HIS A 36 28.85 14.14 2.69
C HIS A 36 29.47 14.16 1.29
N THR A 37 28.80 14.80 0.34
CA THR A 37 29.32 14.89 -1.03
C THR A 37 30.36 16.00 -1.10
N ALA A 38 31.64 15.64 -1.28
CA ALA A 38 32.70 16.61 -1.57
C ALA A 38 32.52 17.30 -2.95
N LEU A 39 31.51 16.88 -3.73
CA LEU A 39 31.31 17.24 -5.13
C LEU A 39 30.20 18.29 -5.39
N GLY A 40 29.44 18.73 -4.37
CA GLY A 40 28.28 19.63 -4.54
C GLY A 40 27.01 18.91 -4.99
N ALA A 41 25.83 19.47 -4.72
CA ALA A 41 24.53 18.83 -4.93
C ALA A 41 24.24 18.60 -6.42
N ALA A 42 24.51 19.60 -7.27
CA ALA A 42 24.27 19.52 -8.72
C ALA A 42 25.07 18.39 -9.39
N ARG A 43 26.37 18.25 -9.07
CA ARG A 43 27.21 17.17 -9.61
C ARG A 43 26.84 15.80 -9.06
N THR A 44 26.45 15.72 -7.79
CA THR A 44 26.02 14.46 -7.16
C THR A 44 24.73 13.94 -7.79
N LEU A 45 23.75 14.83 -7.99
CA LEU A 45 22.49 14.50 -8.65
C LEU A 45 22.72 14.14 -10.12
N GLY A 46 23.58 14.88 -10.85
CA GLY A 46 23.92 14.58 -12.24
C GLY A 46 24.72 13.29 -12.44
N ALA A 47 25.44 12.83 -11.41
CA ALA A 47 26.18 11.57 -11.42
C ALA A 47 25.36 10.36 -10.95
N GLY A 48 24.08 10.54 -10.59
CA GLY A 48 23.25 9.45 -10.08
C GLY A 48 23.60 8.99 -8.65
N ALA A 49 24.45 9.73 -7.93
CA ALA A 49 25.00 9.34 -6.63
C ALA A 49 24.14 9.83 -5.44
N TYR A 50 22.83 9.60 -5.50
CA TYR A 50 21.85 9.99 -4.49
C TYR A 50 21.14 8.75 -3.90
N GLU A 51 20.74 8.83 -2.63
CA GLU A 51 19.80 7.87 -2.03
C GLU A 51 18.45 7.97 -2.75
N PRO A 52 17.74 6.85 -2.90
CA PRO A 52 16.44 6.81 -3.56
C PRO A 52 15.38 7.75 -2.98
N SER A 53 15.17 8.94 -3.54
CA SER A 53 14.16 9.92 -3.08
C SER A 53 14.03 11.17 -3.97
N ILE A 54 13.94 11.07 -5.31
CA ILE A 54 13.61 12.29 -6.11
C ILE A 54 12.11 12.58 -5.99
N TRP A 55 11.69 13.48 -5.11
CA TRP A 55 10.23 13.69 -4.88
C TRP A 55 9.57 14.66 -5.84
N PHE A 56 10.28 15.71 -6.27
CA PHE A 56 9.79 16.60 -7.31
C PHE A 56 10.93 17.29 -8.04
N GLN A 57 10.61 17.83 -9.21
CA GLN A 57 11.53 18.53 -10.10
C GLN A 57 10.89 19.82 -10.58
N ILE A 58 11.71 20.83 -10.89
CA ILE A 58 11.24 22.07 -11.51
C ILE A 58 11.98 22.25 -12.83
N GLY A 59 11.23 22.42 -13.93
CA GLY A 59 11.78 22.70 -15.25
C GLY A 59 12.12 24.18 -15.44
N PRO A 60 13.00 24.52 -16.40
CA PRO A 60 13.30 25.91 -16.78
C PRO A 60 12.08 26.63 -17.39
N ASP A 61 11.06 25.87 -17.80
CA ASP A 61 9.75 26.36 -18.25
C ASP A 61 8.78 26.63 -17.07
N GLY A 62 9.23 26.44 -15.83
CA GLY A 62 8.45 26.70 -14.62
C GLY A 62 7.53 25.56 -14.17
N ARG A 63 7.41 24.47 -14.95
CA ARG A 63 6.60 23.31 -14.54
C ARG A 63 7.22 22.57 -13.36
N ILE A 64 6.37 22.15 -12.43
CA ILE A 64 6.76 21.47 -11.19
C ILE A 64 6.21 20.05 -11.23
N LEU A 65 7.09 19.07 -11.48
CA LEU A 65 6.75 17.67 -11.62
C LEU A 65 6.90 16.96 -10.27
N VAL A 66 5.80 16.45 -9.70
CA VAL A 66 5.84 15.67 -8.46
C VAL A 66 5.84 14.18 -8.79
N ASN A 67 6.89 13.48 -8.36
CA ASN A 67 7.09 12.05 -8.60
C ASN A 67 6.33 11.22 -7.56
N ILE A 68 5.39 10.40 -8.04
CA ILE A 68 4.46 9.64 -7.21
C ILE A 68 4.80 8.16 -7.26
N ALA A 69 5.53 7.70 -6.25
CA ALA A 69 5.83 6.28 -5.98
C ALA A 69 4.65 5.53 -5.31
N LYS A 70 3.43 6.00 -5.52
CA LYS A 70 2.18 5.45 -4.98
C LYS A 70 1.24 5.08 -6.11
N ALA A 71 0.49 4.00 -5.92
CA ALA A 71 -0.47 3.50 -6.89
C ALA A 71 -1.78 4.30 -6.83
N GLU A 72 -2.22 4.83 -7.96
CA GLU A 72 -3.51 5.52 -8.07
C GLU A 72 -4.62 4.53 -8.46
N MET A 73 -5.64 4.43 -7.62
CA MET A 73 -6.75 3.47 -7.76
C MET A 73 -8.13 4.07 -7.44
N GLY A 74 -8.26 5.40 -7.52
CA GLY A 74 -9.50 6.16 -7.30
C GLY A 74 -9.49 7.06 -6.05
N GLN A 75 -8.40 7.09 -5.29
CA GLN A 75 -8.26 7.83 -4.04
C GLN A 75 -7.55 9.18 -4.18
N HIS A 76 -7.10 9.54 -5.38
CA HIS A 76 -6.41 10.80 -5.67
C HIS A 76 -5.11 10.98 -4.86
N VAL A 77 -4.34 9.90 -4.69
CA VAL A 77 -3.13 9.93 -3.84
C VAL A 77 -2.07 10.86 -4.42
N GLY A 78 -1.88 10.84 -5.75
CA GLY A 78 -0.92 11.73 -6.40
C GLY A 78 -1.27 13.19 -6.16
N THR A 79 -2.55 13.55 -6.35
CA THR A 79 -3.07 14.89 -6.06
C THR A 79 -2.83 15.27 -4.59
N ALA A 80 -3.12 14.38 -3.65
CA ALA A 80 -2.94 14.66 -2.23
C ALA A 80 -1.46 14.94 -1.88
N LEU A 81 -0.53 14.15 -2.42
CA LEU A 81 0.91 14.34 -2.20
C LEU A 81 1.44 15.60 -2.90
N ALA A 82 0.98 15.88 -4.11
CA ALA A 82 1.34 17.08 -4.85
C ALA A 82 0.88 18.37 -4.13
N ARG A 83 -0.29 18.35 -3.48
CA ARG A 83 -0.75 19.48 -2.65
C ARG A 83 0.18 19.76 -1.46
N VAL A 84 0.77 18.73 -0.87
CA VAL A 84 1.72 18.89 0.25
C VAL A 84 2.98 19.62 -0.24
N VAL A 85 3.51 19.20 -1.39
CA VAL A 85 4.67 19.86 -2.01
C VAL A 85 4.32 21.30 -2.39
N ALA A 86 3.22 21.52 -3.11
CA ALA A 86 2.82 22.85 -3.58
C ALA A 86 2.62 23.84 -2.43
N GLU A 87 1.99 23.41 -1.33
CA GLU A 87 1.76 24.23 -0.15
C GLU A 87 3.06 24.75 0.47
N GLU A 88 4.02 23.84 0.69
CA GLU A 88 5.29 24.22 1.31
C GLU A 88 6.25 24.87 0.32
N LEU A 89 6.13 24.59 -0.97
CA LEU A 89 6.94 25.23 -2.01
C LEU A 89 6.46 26.66 -2.33
N GLU A 90 5.27 27.06 -1.87
CA GLU A 90 4.59 28.29 -2.30
C GLU A 90 4.40 28.34 -3.83
N ALA A 91 4.12 27.18 -4.42
CA ALA A 91 3.88 27.02 -5.85
C ALA A 91 2.42 27.35 -6.21
N ASP A 92 2.21 27.91 -7.39
CA ASP A 92 0.88 27.97 -7.98
C ASP A 92 0.43 26.55 -8.37
N TRP A 93 -0.83 26.22 -8.10
CA TRP A 93 -1.39 24.91 -8.41
C TRP A 93 -1.44 24.64 -9.92
N VAL A 94 -1.49 25.68 -10.75
CA VAL A 94 -1.51 25.54 -12.21
C VAL A 94 -0.19 25.04 -12.79
N ASP A 95 0.92 25.20 -12.06
CA ASP A 95 2.25 24.77 -12.50
C ASP A 95 2.58 23.33 -12.06
N ILE A 96 1.72 22.70 -11.26
CA ILE A 96 1.94 21.37 -10.68
C ILE A 96 1.45 20.26 -11.60
N GLU A 97 2.33 19.31 -11.90
CA GLU A 97 1.99 18.07 -12.60
C GLU A 97 2.40 16.84 -11.77
N ILE A 98 1.72 15.71 -12.02
CA ILE A 98 2.02 14.43 -11.37
C ILE A 98 2.66 13.49 -12.37
N VAL A 99 3.77 12.89 -11.97
CA VAL A 99 4.43 11.80 -12.71
C VAL A 99 4.36 10.54 -11.86
N HIS A 100 3.63 9.52 -12.31
CA HIS A 100 3.71 8.20 -11.71
C HIS A 100 4.97 7.49 -12.19
N VAL A 101 5.80 7.07 -11.23
CA VAL A 101 7.12 6.52 -11.51
C VAL A 101 7.07 5.00 -11.72
N ASP A 102 8.06 4.48 -12.43
CA ASP A 102 8.33 3.06 -12.56
C ASP A 102 8.96 2.50 -11.28
N SER A 103 9.35 1.23 -11.31
CA SER A 103 9.92 0.54 -10.16
C SER A 103 11.44 0.72 -10.00
N ASP A 104 12.04 1.72 -10.63
CA ASP A 104 13.48 1.97 -10.52
C ASP A 104 13.86 2.16 -9.03
N PRO A 105 14.92 1.49 -8.54
CA PRO A 105 15.34 1.58 -7.15
C PRO A 105 15.54 3.01 -6.64
N LYS A 106 15.84 3.99 -7.51
CA LYS A 106 16.02 5.41 -7.18
C LYS A 106 14.78 6.11 -6.60
N TRP A 107 13.62 5.49 -6.69
CA TRP A 107 12.38 6.02 -6.12
C TRP A 107 12.10 5.47 -4.71
N GLY A 108 12.85 4.46 -4.28
CA GLY A 108 12.77 3.86 -2.96
C GLY A 108 11.62 2.86 -2.82
N TYR A 109 11.22 2.62 -1.57
CA TYR A 109 10.26 1.57 -1.24
C TYR A 109 8.83 1.93 -1.67
N MET A 110 8.22 1.09 -2.52
CA MET A 110 6.92 1.36 -3.12
C MET A 110 5.82 0.51 -2.53
N VAL A 111 4.93 1.14 -1.77
CA VAL A 111 3.74 0.52 -1.22
C VAL A 111 2.60 1.53 -1.10
N THR A 112 1.40 1.10 -1.49
CA THR A 112 0.12 1.78 -1.30
C THR A 112 -0.85 0.82 -0.61
N GLY A 113 -0.93 0.93 0.71
CA GLY A 113 -1.77 0.09 1.57
C GLY A 113 -1.88 0.70 2.97
N GLY A 114 -2.72 0.12 3.82
CA GLY A 114 -2.86 0.52 5.24
C GLY A 114 -3.33 1.96 5.48
N SER A 115 -3.81 2.67 4.45
CA SER A 115 -4.05 4.12 4.48
C SER A 115 -2.80 4.96 4.85
N TRP A 116 -1.60 4.44 4.55
CA TRP A 116 -0.34 5.07 4.95
C TRP A 116 0.12 6.20 4.04
N SER A 117 -0.21 6.17 2.74
CA SER A 117 0.46 7.00 1.73
C SER A 117 0.60 8.47 2.10
N VAL A 118 -0.48 9.14 2.51
CA VAL A 118 -0.41 10.55 2.93
C VAL A 118 0.23 10.68 4.31
N HIS A 119 -0.21 9.88 5.29
CA HIS A 119 0.26 9.99 6.68
C HIS A 119 1.78 9.80 6.81
N THR A 120 2.37 8.84 6.10
CA THR A 120 3.81 8.54 6.17
C THR A 120 4.65 9.43 5.26
N SER A 121 4.06 10.05 4.25
CA SER A 121 4.80 10.92 3.30
C SER A 121 4.65 12.42 3.61
N PHE A 122 3.67 12.81 4.43
CA PHE A 122 3.34 14.21 4.69
C PHE A 122 4.56 15.00 5.19
N ASP A 123 5.19 14.57 6.28
CA ASP A 123 6.32 15.28 6.88
C ASP A 123 7.51 15.37 5.90
N GLN A 124 7.85 14.25 5.25
CA GLN A 124 8.95 14.20 4.28
C GLN A 124 8.73 15.15 3.10
N LEU A 125 7.54 15.13 2.48
CA LEU A 125 7.22 16.00 1.35
C LEU A 125 7.06 17.46 1.76
N SER A 126 6.53 17.73 2.96
CA SER A 126 6.44 19.09 3.48
C SER A 126 7.84 19.70 3.66
N ARG A 127 8.77 18.94 4.25
CA ARG A 127 10.15 19.40 4.42
C ARG A 127 10.86 19.58 3.09
N ALA A 128 10.63 18.69 2.13
CA ALA A 128 11.15 18.82 0.77
C ALA A 128 10.66 20.10 0.10
N GLY A 129 9.36 20.38 0.17
CA GLY A 129 8.77 21.62 -0.36
C GLY A 129 9.36 22.86 0.31
N ALA A 130 9.49 22.85 1.64
CA ALA A 130 10.05 23.97 2.40
C ALA A 130 11.53 24.21 2.09
N ALA A 131 12.32 23.15 1.95
CA ALA A 131 13.73 23.23 1.56
C ALA A 131 13.89 23.75 0.13
N GLY A 132 13.05 23.28 -0.80
CA GLY A 132 12.98 23.82 -2.17
C GLY A 132 12.64 25.30 -2.19
N ARG A 133 11.65 25.73 -1.39
CA ARG A 133 11.27 27.14 -1.23
C ARG A 133 12.44 28.00 -0.74
N ILE A 134 13.21 27.53 0.24
CA ILE A 134 14.39 28.24 0.76
C ILE A 134 15.46 28.38 -0.33
N ALA A 135 15.79 27.30 -1.04
CA ALA A 135 16.79 27.34 -2.11
C ALA A 135 16.40 28.29 -3.25
N LEU A 136 15.11 28.30 -3.62
CA LEU A 136 14.58 29.22 -4.63
C LEU A 136 14.60 30.67 -4.13
N LEU A 137 14.22 30.93 -2.88
CA LEU A 137 14.29 32.25 -2.26
C LEU A 137 15.72 32.80 -2.25
N GLU A 138 16.69 32.00 -1.79
CA GLU A 138 18.11 32.37 -1.77
C GLU A 138 18.61 32.72 -3.19
N ALA A 139 18.31 31.86 -4.17
CA ALA A 139 18.76 32.06 -5.55
C ALA A 139 18.05 33.23 -6.26
N GLY A 140 16.74 33.38 -6.07
CA GLY A 140 15.96 34.47 -6.64
C GLY A 140 16.35 35.83 -6.04
N ALA A 141 16.54 35.90 -4.73
CA ALA A 141 17.03 37.12 -4.06
C ALA A 141 18.41 37.52 -4.58
N HIS A 142 19.32 36.54 -4.75
CA HIS A 142 20.63 36.78 -5.36
C HIS A 142 20.52 37.30 -6.81
N MET A 143 19.61 36.76 -7.63
CA MET A 143 19.37 37.26 -9.00
C MET A 143 18.87 38.71 -9.01
N LEU A 144 18.06 39.08 -8.02
CA LEU A 144 17.50 40.43 -7.89
C LEU A 144 18.42 41.40 -7.13
N GLY A 145 19.56 40.94 -6.59
CA GLY A 145 20.48 41.76 -5.81
C GLY A 145 19.94 42.19 -4.45
N VAL A 146 19.01 41.43 -3.88
CA VAL A 146 18.32 41.72 -2.61
C VAL A 146 18.66 40.66 -1.55
N ALA A 147 18.59 41.02 -0.27
CA ALA A 147 18.77 40.06 0.82
C ALA A 147 17.56 39.08 0.88
N PRO A 148 17.77 37.75 1.11
CA PRO A 148 16.68 36.77 1.09
C PRO A 148 15.54 37.02 2.09
N ASP A 149 15.82 37.67 3.23
CA ASP A 149 14.84 38.01 4.27
C ASP A 149 13.91 39.16 3.87
N GLN A 150 14.25 39.92 2.82
CA GLN A 150 13.39 40.94 2.20
C GLN A 150 12.53 40.36 1.07
N CYS A 151 12.65 39.06 0.79
CA CYS A 151 11.93 38.38 -0.27
C CYS A 151 10.93 37.38 0.31
N ARG A 152 9.89 37.06 -0.48
CA ARG A 152 8.93 36.02 -0.17
C ARG A 152 8.66 35.15 -1.39
N ALA A 153 8.40 33.88 -1.16
CA ALA A 153 7.94 32.96 -2.17
C ALA A 153 6.40 32.97 -2.24
N ARG A 154 5.84 33.06 -3.44
CA ARG A 154 4.40 32.99 -3.68
C ARG A 154 4.12 32.67 -5.14
N ASN A 155 3.14 31.81 -5.40
CA ASN A 155 2.63 31.49 -6.74
C ASN A 155 3.76 31.20 -7.74
N SER A 156 4.69 30.31 -7.35
CA SER A 156 5.85 29.94 -8.17
C SER A 156 6.81 31.08 -8.51
N MET A 157 6.86 32.12 -7.69
CA MET A 157 7.76 33.27 -7.85
C MET A 157 8.46 33.64 -6.55
N VAL A 158 9.66 34.22 -6.67
CA VAL A 158 10.33 34.97 -5.61
C VAL A 158 10.04 36.44 -5.82
N MET A 159 9.45 37.08 -4.82
CA MET A 159 9.04 38.49 -4.84
C MET A 159 9.81 39.29 -3.79
N CYS A 160 10.44 40.39 -4.18
CA CYS A 160 11.22 41.27 -3.32
C CYS A 160 10.80 42.73 -3.58
N GLY A 161 9.83 43.25 -2.81
CA GLY A 161 9.20 44.54 -3.10
C GLY A 161 8.44 44.50 -4.42
N ASP A 162 8.78 45.42 -5.35
CA ASP A 162 8.19 45.51 -6.69
C ASP A 162 8.90 44.60 -7.72
N ALA A 163 10.05 44.03 -7.36
CA ALA A 163 10.80 43.12 -8.21
C ALA A 163 10.37 41.66 -7.98
N SER A 164 10.36 40.85 -9.05
CA SER A 164 10.09 39.42 -8.93
C SER A 164 10.80 38.62 -10.01
N VAL A 165 11.01 37.33 -9.74
CA VAL A 165 11.55 36.36 -10.68
C VAL A 165 10.84 35.02 -10.49
N SER A 166 10.45 34.37 -11.58
CA SER A 166 9.75 33.09 -11.55
C SER A 166 10.68 31.93 -11.21
N TYR A 167 10.14 30.83 -10.68
CA TYR A 167 10.94 29.62 -10.43
C TYR A 167 11.59 29.08 -11.71
N GLY A 168 10.90 29.16 -12.85
CA GLY A 168 11.45 28.77 -14.16
C GLY A 168 12.70 29.56 -14.53
N GLU A 169 12.67 30.89 -14.38
CA GLU A 169 13.83 31.76 -14.65
C GLU A 169 15.01 31.46 -13.72
N ILE A 170 14.75 31.21 -12.42
CA ILE A 170 15.79 30.84 -11.46
C ILE A 170 16.44 29.51 -11.86
N VAL A 171 15.63 28.51 -12.23
CA VAL A 171 16.11 27.20 -12.67
C VAL A 171 16.88 27.30 -13.99
N ALA A 172 16.39 28.10 -14.95
CA ALA A 172 17.05 28.34 -16.23
C ALA A 172 18.45 28.99 -16.06
N ALA A 173 18.64 29.79 -15.01
CA ALA A 173 19.95 30.34 -14.68
C ALA A 173 20.96 29.28 -14.19
N GLY A 174 20.51 28.12 -13.72
CA GLY A 174 21.34 26.95 -13.40
C GLY A 174 22.31 27.10 -12.22
N LYS A 175 22.10 28.10 -11.35
CA LYS A 175 23.02 28.48 -10.26
C LYS A 175 22.60 27.99 -8.86
N ILE A 176 21.68 27.03 -8.77
CA ILE A 176 21.24 26.47 -7.49
C ILE A 176 22.12 25.26 -7.12
N ASP A 177 22.84 25.38 -6.01
CA ASP A 177 23.62 24.31 -5.37
C ASP A 177 23.47 24.40 -3.85
N ARG A 178 22.35 23.89 -3.32
CA ARG A 178 22.02 23.94 -1.88
C ARG A 178 21.89 22.55 -1.31
N THR A 179 22.53 22.33 -0.16
CA THR A 179 22.44 21.08 0.60
C THR A 179 21.91 21.34 2.00
N PHE A 180 21.05 20.46 2.52
CA PHE A 180 20.56 20.45 3.89
C PHE A 180 20.97 19.15 4.55
N THR A 181 21.58 19.20 5.72
CA THR A 181 21.79 18.01 6.57
C THR A 181 20.45 17.52 7.13
N ASP A 182 20.36 16.26 7.56
CA ASP A 182 19.17 15.73 8.24
C ASP A 182 18.70 16.59 9.41
N LYS A 183 19.66 17.15 10.17
CA LYS A 183 19.38 18.03 11.30
C LYS A 183 18.77 19.35 10.82
N GLU A 184 19.30 19.95 9.76
CA GLU A 184 18.75 21.19 9.19
C GLU A 184 17.35 20.94 8.61
N LEU A 185 17.16 19.86 7.86
CA LEU A 185 15.86 19.50 7.29
C LEU A 185 14.80 19.23 8.37
N SER A 186 15.20 18.55 9.45
CA SER A 186 14.33 18.28 10.60
C SER A 186 14.01 19.55 11.41
N ALA A 187 14.90 20.54 11.39
CA ALA A 187 14.73 21.82 12.08
C ALA A 187 13.95 22.86 11.26
N LEU A 188 13.68 22.61 9.97
CA LEU A 188 12.88 23.53 9.15
C LEU A 188 11.48 23.72 9.74
N SER A 189 11.09 24.99 9.88
CA SER A 189 9.73 25.39 10.24
C SER A 189 8.79 25.15 9.05
N LEU A 190 7.83 24.25 9.26
CA LEU A 190 6.73 24.04 8.31
C LEU A 190 5.66 25.11 8.51
N LYS A 191 4.85 25.35 7.47
CA LYS A 191 3.81 26.38 7.52
C LYS A 191 2.74 26.04 8.56
N PRO A 192 2.38 26.99 9.45
CA PRO A 192 1.27 26.80 10.37
C PRO A 192 -0.04 26.66 9.60
N THR A 193 -1.01 25.96 10.18
CA THR A 193 -2.31 25.72 9.53
C THR A 193 -3.01 27.01 9.08
N SER A 194 -2.84 28.11 9.82
CA SER A 194 -3.40 29.43 9.48
C SER A 194 -2.85 30.03 8.18
N GLU A 195 -1.71 29.55 7.70
CA GLU A 195 -1.07 30.00 6.46
C GLU A 195 -1.23 28.99 5.32
N ARG A 196 -2.01 27.93 5.51
CA ARG A 196 -2.25 26.96 4.43
C ARG A 196 -3.29 27.47 3.45
N ARG A 197 -3.05 27.26 2.16
CA ARG A 197 -3.91 27.74 1.05
C ARG A 197 -4.28 26.62 0.10
N VAL A 198 -3.31 25.80 -0.28
CA VAL A 198 -3.48 24.63 -1.14
C VAL A 198 -3.99 23.44 -0.32
N LEU A 199 -3.48 23.19 0.89
CA LEU A 199 -3.98 22.18 1.81
C LEU A 199 -5.27 22.65 2.48
N GLY A 200 -6.34 21.85 2.37
CA GLY A 200 -7.67 22.22 2.88
C GLY A 200 -8.45 23.20 1.99
N GLY A 201 -7.78 23.87 1.04
CA GLY A 201 -8.42 24.73 0.04
C GLY A 201 -9.13 23.96 -1.08
N ALA A 202 -9.91 24.70 -1.89
CA ALA A 202 -10.57 24.17 -3.08
C ALA A 202 -9.61 24.17 -4.28
N VAL A 203 -9.13 22.99 -4.66
CA VAL A 203 -8.32 22.78 -5.88
C VAL A 203 -8.89 21.62 -6.68
N LYS A 204 -8.77 21.68 -8.01
CA LYS A 204 -9.15 20.56 -8.89
C LYS A 204 -8.08 19.47 -8.80
N ALA A 205 -8.52 18.22 -8.63
CA ALA A 205 -7.60 17.08 -8.63
C ALA A 205 -7.02 16.86 -10.03
N LEU A 206 -5.71 16.66 -10.10
CA LEU A 206 -4.93 16.62 -11.34
C LEU A 206 -5.19 15.36 -12.17
N ASP A 207 -5.68 14.31 -11.53
CA ASP A 207 -5.93 13.00 -12.13
C ASP A 207 -7.39 12.78 -12.58
N ILE A 208 -8.31 13.73 -12.32
CA ILE A 208 -9.70 13.64 -12.80
C ILE A 208 -9.82 13.79 -14.33
N PRO A 209 -9.20 14.78 -14.99
CA PRO A 209 -9.45 15.06 -16.40
C PRO A 209 -9.19 13.85 -17.33
N THR A 210 -8.10 13.11 -17.09
CA THR A 210 -7.76 11.92 -17.88
C THR A 210 -8.72 10.77 -17.62
N LYS A 211 -9.22 10.61 -16.39
CA LYS A 211 -10.21 9.58 -16.01
C LYS A 211 -11.57 9.82 -16.67
N THR A 212 -12.02 11.07 -16.78
CA THR A 212 -13.34 11.41 -17.34
C THR A 212 -13.38 11.43 -18.86
N THR A 213 -12.22 11.54 -19.52
CA THR A 213 -12.10 11.58 -20.99
C THR A 213 -11.75 10.22 -21.59
N GLY A 214 -11.42 9.22 -20.77
CA GLY A 214 -10.91 7.92 -21.23
C GLY A 214 -9.44 7.95 -21.66
N ALA A 215 -8.72 9.05 -21.43
CA ALA A 215 -7.28 9.16 -21.72
C ALA A 215 -6.39 8.52 -20.64
N ALA A 216 -6.95 8.29 -19.44
CA ALA A 216 -6.30 7.56 -18.36
C ALA A 216 -5.91 6.14 -18.82
N ARG A 217 -4.64 5.76 -18.63
CA ARG A 217 -4.13 4.44 -19.01
C ARG A 217 -4.06 3.50 -17.80
N TYR A 218 -4.73 2.37 -17.93
CA TYR A 218 -4.69 1.25 -17.01
C TYR A 218 -3.72 0.18 -17.54
N GLY A 219 -3.37 -0.80 -16.70
CA GLY A 219 -2.49 -1.90 -17.12
C GLY A 219 -3.02 -2.62 -18.37
N LEU A 220 -4.35 -2.76 -18.45
CA LEU A 220 -5.01 -3.40 -19.59
C LEU A 220 -4.89 -2.59 -20.88
N ASP A 221 -4.50 -1.31 -20.84
CA ASP A 221 -4.31 -0.46 -22.03
C ASP A 221 -2.87 -0.49 -22.56
N ALA A 222 -1.97 -1.23 -21.88
CA ALA A 222 -0.60 -1.39 -22.35
C ALA A 222 -0.58 -2.20 -23.66
N GLN A 223 0.20 -1.73 -24.63
CA GLN A 223 0.41 -2.37 -25.92
C GLN A 223 1.86 -2.18 -26.35
N VAL A 224 2.43 -3.20 -26.96
CA VAL A 224 3.74 -3.15 -27.63
C VAL A 224 3.64 -3.90 -28.95
N GLU A 225 4.49 -3.52 -29.91
CA GLU A 225 4.51 -4.15 -31.23
C GLU A 225 4.85 -5.64 -31.14
N GLY A 226 4.18 -6.45 -31.96
CA GLY A 226 4.43 -7.89 -32.05
C GLY A 226 3.93 -8.72 -30.86
N MET A 227 3.19 -8.12 -29.91
CA MET A 227 2.69 -8.85 -28.75
C MET A 227 1.65 -9.92 -29.12
N LEU A 228 1.70 -11.03 -28.39
CA LEU A 228 0.65 -12.05 -28.37
C LEU A 228 -0.26 -11.84 -27.17
N TYR A 229 -1.45 -12.42 -27.23
CA TYR A 229 -2.42 -12.38 -26.15
C TYR A 229 -2.48 -13.73 -25.48
N ALA A 230 -2.54 -13.74 -24.16
CA ALA A 230 -2.64 -14.96 -23.37
C ALA A 230 -3.76 -14.88 -22.34
N ARG A 231 -4.34 -16.03 -22.03
CA ARG A 231 -5.25 -16.23 -20.90
C ARG A 231 -4.72 -17.38 -20.04
N PRO A 232 -4.69 -17.25 -18.72
CA PRO A 232 -4.26 -18.33 -17.84
C PRO A 232 -5.35 -19.40 -17.76
N VAL A 233 -4.93 -20.66 -17.60
CA VAL A 233 -5.80 -21.76 -17.20
C VAL A 233 -5.41 -22.15 -15.79
N LEU A 234 -6.32 -21.85 -14.85
CA LEU A 234 -6.04 -21.97 -13.43
C LEU A 234 -6.15 -23.43 -12.96
N PRO A 235 -5.21 -23.89 -12.13
CA PRO A 235 -5.26 -25.22 -11.55
C PRO A 235 -6.36 -25.31 -10.48
N PRO A 236 -6.81 -26.53 -10.10
CA PRO A 236 -7.83 -26.72 -9.05
C PRO A 236 -7.42 -26.15 -7.69
N THR A 237 -6.12 -26.17 -7.38
CA THR A 237 -5.55 -25.52 -6.19
C THR A 237 -4.28 -24.78 -6.54
N ARG A 238 -4.04 -23.65 -5.87
CA ARG A 238 -2.82 -22.84 -6.03
C ARG A 238 -1.53 -23.63 -5.73
N TYR A 239 -1.58 -24.50 -4.72
CA TYR A 239 -0.46 -25.34 -4.31
C TYR A 239 -0.79 -26.83 -4.48
N GLY A 240 0.23 -27.63 -4.79
CA GLY A 240 0.16 -29.07 -4.93
C GLY A 240 -0.50 -29.56 -6.22
N SER A 241 -0.91 -28.66 -7.11
CA SER A 241 -1.48 -29.05 -8.39
C SER A 241 -0.39 -29.40 -9.40
N LYS A 242 -0.62 -30.47 -10.17
CA LYS A 242 0.25 -30.90 -11.27
C LYS A 242 -0.60 -31.23 -12.49
N VAL A 243 -0.15 -30.77 -13.66
CA VAL A 243 -0.75 -31.13 -14.94
C VAL A 243 -0.39 -32.59 -15.25
N LEU A 244 -1.40 -33.42 -15.50
CA LEU A 244 -1.23 -34.82 -15.90
C LEU A 244 -1.29 -34.96 -17.42
N SER A 245 -2.28 -34.33 -18.04
CA SER A 245 -2.42 -34.29 -19.49
C SER A 245 -3.18 -33.05 -19.96
N VAL A 246 -2.95 -32.67 -21.22
CA VAL A 246 -3.61 -31.54 -21.89
C VAL A 246 -4.14 -32.01 -23.24
N ASP A 247 -5.45 -31.90 -23.47
CA ASP A 247 -6.08 -32.11 -24.79
C ASP A 247 -6.36 -30.76 -25.45
N GLU A 248 -5.52 -30.43 -26.42
CA GLU A 248 -5.56 -29.17 -27.17
C GLU A 248 -6.36 -29.25 -28.47
N ARG A 249 -6.99 -30.38 -28.80
CA ARG A 249 -7.59 -30.58 -30.14
C ARG A 249 -8.64 -29.52 -30.47
N ALA A 250 -9.51 -29.19 -29.51
CA ALA A 250 -10.53 -28.16 -29.68
C ALA A 250 -9.93 -26.74 -29.68
N ALA A 251 -8.90 -26.49 -28.86
CA ALA A 251 -8.17 -25.22 -28.86
C ALA A 251 -7.48 -24.95 -30.21
N LYS A 252 -6.85 -25.98 -30.80
CA LYS A 252 -6.19 -25.91 -32.13
C LYS A 252 -7.15 -25.60 -33.27
N ALA A 253 -8.45 -25.89 -33.11
CA ALA A 253 -9.47 -25.53 -34.09
C ALA A 253 -9.86 -24.04 -34.04
N VAL A 254 -9.47 -23.31 -32.98
CA VAL A 254 -9.75 -21.87 -32.86
C VAL A 254 -8.78 -21.08 -33.72
N LYS A 255 -9.31 -20.34 -34.71
CA LYS A 255 -8.51 -19.43 -35.54
C LYS A 255 -7.76 -18.41 -34.68
N GLY A 256 -6.44 -18.36 -34.86
CA GLY A 256 -5.55 -17.46 -34.12
C GLY A 256 -4.96 -18.07 -32.85
N TYR A 257 -5.34 -19.30 -32.47
CA TYR A 257 -4.61 -20.05 -31.45
C TYR A 257 -3.16 -20.29 -31.89
N ARG A 258 -2.23 -20.17 -30.94
CA ARG A 258 -0.80 -20.42 -31.19
C ARG A 258 -0.33 -21.66 -30.48
N GLN A 259 -0.42 -21.68 -29.16
CA GLN A 259 0.05 -22.78 -28.33
C GLN A 259 -0.49 -22.67 -26.91
N THR A 260 -0.47 -23.78 -26.18
CA THR A 260 -0.61 -23.78 -24.72
C THR A 260 0.76 -24.00 -24.11
N VAL A 261 1.12 -23.20 -23.11
CA VAL A 261 2.38 -23.32 -22.37
C VAL A 261 2.06 -23.84 -20.98
N ALA A 262 2.68 -24.95 -20.58
CA ALA A 262 2.73 -25.34 -19.19
C ALA A 262 3.78 -24.49 -18.48
N LEU A 263 3.37 -23.76 -17.44
CA LEU A 263 4.25 -22.80 -16.78
C LEU A 263 4.99 -23.48 -15.63
N GLU A 264 6.30 -23.59 -15.78
CA GLU A 264 7.20 -23.85 -14.67
C GLU A 264 7.41 -22.54 -13.91
N ASP A 265 7.00 -22.50 -12.64
CA ASP A 265 7.08 -21.31 -11.79
C ASP A 265 8.11 -21.53 -10.66
N PRO A 266 9.38 -21.12 -10.84
CA PRO A 266 10.41 -21.22 -9.81
C PRO A 266 10.10 -20.44 -8.51
N SER A 267 9.18 -19.47 -8.56
CA SER A 267 8.74 -18.75 -7.36
C SER A 267 7.82 -19.57 -6.45
N GLY A 268 7.19 -20.61 -7.00
CA GLY A 268 6.26 -21.48 -6.27
C GLY A 268 4.96 -20.81 -5.87
N VAL A 269 4.63 -19.64 -6.42
CA VAL A 269 3.41 -18.88 -6.08
C VAL A 269 2.14 -19.54 -6.64
N CYS A 270 2.25 -20.25 -7.75
CA CYS A 270 1.20 -21.09 -8.30
C CYS A 270 1.80 -22.32 -9.01
N GLN A 271 1.23 -23.50 -8.76
CA GLN A 271 1.70 -24.74 -9.38
C GLN A 271 0.66 -25.30 -10.35
N GLY A 272 1.10 -25.76 -11.53
CA GLY A 272 0.24 -26.47 -12.48
C GLY A 272 -0.72 -25.58 -13.29
N TRP A 273 -0.54 -24.25 -13.28
CA TRP A 273 -1.21 -23.38 -14.24
C TRP A 273 -0.62 -23.48 -15.65
N LEU A 274 -1.48 -23.26 -16.64
CA LEU A 274 -1.11 -23.17 -18.05
C LEU A 274 -1.39 -21.74 -18.56
N ALA A 275 -0.81 -21.40 -19.71
CA ALA A 275 -1.16 -20.20 -20.47
C ALA A 275 -1.56 -20.59 -21.89
N VAL A 276 -2.75 -20.20 -22.32
CA VAL A 276 -3.18 -20.34 -23.72
C VAL A 276 -2.88 -19.06 -24.46
N VAL A 277 -2.07 -19.16 -25.52
CA VAL A 277 -1.56 -18.03 -26.29
C VAL A 277 -2.19 -17.98 -27.67
N ALA A 278 -2.54 -16.78 -28.11
CA ALA A 278 -3.21 -16.53 -29.37
C ALA A 278 -2.88 -15.14 -29.95
N ASP A 279 -3.34 -14.90 -31.18
CA ASP A 279 -3.17 -13.62 -31.91
C ASP A 279 -4.09 -12.49 -31.44
N SER A 280 -5.11 -12.81 -30.64
CA SER A 280 -6.05 -11.83 -30.11
C SER A 280 -6.61 -12.29 -28.77
N THR A 281 -7.08 -11.34 -27.96
CA THR A 281 -7.79 -11.63 -26.70
C THR A 281 -8.96 -12.59 -26.92
N HIS A 282 -9.74 -12.38 -27.98
CA HIS A 282 -10.89 -13.23 -28.31
C HIS A 282 -10.49 -14.68 -28.62
N ALA A 283 -9.44 -14.86 -29.42
CA ALA A 283 -8.92 -16.19 -29.72
C ALA A 283 -8.33 -16.88 -28.48
N ALA A 284 -7.61 -16.14 -27.62
CA ALA A 284 -7.06 -16.66 -26.38
C ALA A 284 -8.18 -17.14 -25.43
N ILE A 285 -9.25 -16.34 -25.26
CA ILE A 285 -10.40 -16.71 -24.45
C ILE A 285 -11.07 -17.97 -25.00
N LYS A 286 -11.43 -17.99 -26.29
CA LYS A 286 -12.09 -19.14 -26.92
C LYS A 286 -11.26 -20.42 -26.87
N ALA A 287 -9.96 -20.32 -27.11
CA ALA A 287 -9.06 -21.47 -27.08
C ALA A 287 -8.89 -22.00 -25.65
N ALA A 288 -8.78 -21.12 -24.65
CA ALA A 288 -8.72 -21.52 -23.25
C ALA A 288 -10.01 -22.20 -22.76
N ASP A 289 -11.19 -21.69 -23.17
CA ASP A 289 -12.47 -22.32 -22.84
C ASP A 289 -12.63 -23.71 -23.49
N ALA A 290 -11.99 -23.93 -24.65
CA ALA A 290 -12.03 -25.20 -25.37
C ALA A 290 -10.98 -26.22 -24.86
N LEU A 291 -10.01 -25.78 -24.06
CA LEU A 291 -8.93 -26.61 -23.56
C LEU A 291 -9.46 -27.58 -22.50
N LYS A 292 -9.07 -28.85 -22.59
CA LYS A 292 -9.33 -29.83 -21.53
C LYS A 292 -8.02 -30.22 -20.87
N VAL A 293 -7.98 -30.14 -19.55
CA VAL A 293 -6.78 -30.43 -18.78
C VAL A 293 -7.15 -31.39 -17.67
N ASP A 294 -6.33 -32.41 -17.51
CA ASP A 294 -6.38 -33.31 -16.37
C ASP A 294 -5.33 -32.89 -15.35
N TRP A 295 -5.76 -32.65 -14.11
CA TRP A 295 -4.90 -32.23 -13.02
C TRP A 295 -4.93 -33.25 -11.89
N GLN A 296 -3.75 -33.54 -11.36
CA GLN A 296 -3.64 -33.95 -9.98
C GLN A 296 -3.85 -32.70 -9.13
N ALA A 297 -4.95 -32.65 -8.37
CA ALA A 297 -5.23 -31.54 -7.47
C ALA A 297 -4.38 -31.64 -6.19
N GLY A 298 -4.08 -30.50 -5.58
CA GLY A 298 -3.35 -30.46 -4.31
C GLY A 298 -4.17 -30.96 -3.11
N PRO A 299 -3.52 -31.18 -1.95
CA PRO A 299 -4.11 -31.82 -0.78
C PRO A 299 -5.27 -31.05 -0.11
N ARG A 300 -5.54 -29.82 -0.57
CA ARG A 300 -6.61 -28.94 -0.04
C ARG A 300 -7.74 -28.68 -1.04
N ALA A 301 -7.83 -29.46 -2.12
CA ALA A 301 -8.86 -29.27 -3.16
C ALA A 301 -10.29 -29.39 -2.65
N ALA A 302 -10.51 -30.20 -1.61
CA ALA A 302 -11.82 -30.37 -0.97
C ALA A 302 -12.13 -29.35 0.14
N MET A 303 -11.24 -28.35 0.38
CA MET A 303 -11.47 -27.34 1.40
C MET A 303 -12.50 -26.31 0.92
N ASP A 304 -13.55 -26.11 1.71
CA ASP A 304 -14.58 -25.10 1.47
C ASP A 304 -14.68 -24.08 2.62
N GLU A 305 -15.54 -23.08 2.45
CA GLU A 305 -15.76 -22.02 3.44
C GLU A 305 -16.20 -22.57 4.81
N ALA A 306 -17.06 -23.60 4.80
CA ALA A 306 -17.56 -24.23 6.02
C ALA A 306 -16.43 -24.93 6.80
N GLY A 307 -15.56 -25.67 6.10
CA GLY A 307 -14.38 -26.30 6.68
C GLY A 307 -13.40 -25.28 7.28
N ILE A 308 -13.19 -24.14 6.61
CA ILE A 308 -12.32 -23.07 7.14
C ILE A 308 -12.90 -22.46 8.42
N LEU A 309 -14.21 -22.19 8.45
CA LEU A 309 -14.88 -21.65 9.63
C LEU A 309 -14.93 -22.65 10.79
N ALA A 310 -15.21 -23.93 10.51
CA ALA A 310 -15.24 -24.99 11.52
C ALA A 310 -13.89 -25.14 12.23
N GLU A 311 -12.79 -25.07 11.49
CA GLU A 311 -11.49 -25.02 12.16
C GLU A 311 -11.28 -23.72 12.93
N GLY A 312 -11.65 -22.57 12.36
CA GLY A 312 -11.55 -21.30 13.08
C GLY A 312 -12.23 -21.37 14.45
N GLU A 313 -13.40 -22.01 14.52
CA GLU A 313 -14.12 -22.33 15.76
C GLU A 313 -13.34 -23.26 16.68
N ARG A 314 -12.81 -24.37 16.15
CA ARG A 314 -11.96 -25.28 16.93
C ARG A 314 -10.79 -24.53 17.58
N LEU A 315 -10.13 -23.66 16.83
CA LEU A 315 -8.95 -22.92 17.28
C LEU A 315 -9.27 -21.86 18.33
N VAL A 316 -10.34 -21.08 18.18
CA VAL A 316 -10.70 -20.07 19.19
C VAL A 316 -11.18 -20.72 20.50
N ASN A 317 -11.68 -21.95 20.45
CA ASN A 317 -12.10 -22.71 21.63
C ASN A 317 -10.97 -23.49 22.32
N ASP A 318 -9.88 -23.83 21.63
CA ASP A 318 -8.74 -24.51 22.24
C ASP A 318 -7.77 -23.51 22.89
N ALA A 319 -7.84 -23.32 24.21
CA ALA A 319 -6.96 -22.38 24.94
C ALA A 319 -5.45 -22.60 24.73
N ARG A 320 -5.02 -23.80 24.31
CA ARG A 320 -3.62 -24.16 24.07
C ARG A 320 -3.12 -23.77 22.68
N ALA A 321 -4.03 -23.51 21.74
CA ALA A 321 -3.66 -23.16 20.38
C ALA A 321 -3.21 -21.69 20.23
N GLY A 322 -2.45 -21.39 19.17
CA GLY A 322 -2.04 -20.04 18.77
C GLY A 322 -1.08 -19.32 19.74
N ALA A 323 -0.92 -18.03 19.53
CA ALA A 323 0.01 -17.17 20.24
C ALA A 323 -0.74 -16.16 21.13
N LEU A 324 -0.29 -16.02 22.36
CA LEU A 324 -0.71 -14.94 23.23
C LEU A 324 -0.08 -13.65 22.74
N TRP A 325 -0.92 -12.72 22.29
CA TRP A 325 -0.46 -11.40 21.88
C TRP A 325 -0.46 -10.46 23.07
N VAL A 326 -1.59 -10.20 23.72
CA VAL A 326 -1.65 -9.28 24.87
C VAL A 326 -2.06 -10.05 26.11
N GLN A 327 -1.39 -9.77 27.24
CA GLN A 327 -1.83 -10.16 28.57
C GLN A 327 -1.47 -9.05 29.55
N GLU A 328 -2.49 -8.36 30.03
CA GLU A 328 -2.39 -7.32 31.04
C GLU A 328 -3.24 -7.74 32.24
N GLY A 329 -2.59 -7.86 33.40
CA GLY A 329 -3.20 -8.33 34.64
C GLY A 329 -3.56 -9.83 34.65
N ASP A 330 -4.15 -10.24 35.77
CA ASP A 330 -4.64 -11.62 35.96
C ASP A 330 -6.09 -11.74 35.51
N VAL A 331 -6.24 -12.02 34.20
CA VAL A 331 -7.53 -12.20 33.55
C VAL A 331 -8.26 -13.44 34.08
N ASP A 332 -7.56 -14.54 34.39
CA ASP A 332 -8.22 -15.77 34.84
C ASP A 332 -8.85 -15.58 36.21
N ALA A 333 -8.15 -14.95 37.16
CA ALA A 333 -8.71 -14.60 38.46
C ALA A 333 -9.93 -13.69 38.34
N ALA A 334 -9.90 -12.72 37.42
CA ALA A 334 -11.01 -11.80 37.22
C ALA A 334 -12.25 -12.46 36.61
N PHE A 335 -12.08 -13.47 35.75
CA PHE A 335 -13.20 -14.27 35.26
C PHE A 335 -13.74 -15.23 36.33
N GLN A 336 -12.89 -15.73 37.24
CA GLN A 336 -13.32 -16.57 38.37
C GLN A 336 -14.14 -15.78 39.39
N SER A 337 -13.82 -14.50 39.60
CA SER A 337 -14.51 -13.63 40.57
C SER A 337 -15.65 -12.80 39.98
N ALA A 338 -16.06 -13.05 38.72
CA ALA A 338 -17.05 -12.22 38.04
C ALA A 338 -18.48 -12.59 38.45
N ASP A 339 -19.32 -11.58 38.68
CA ASP A 339 -20.75 -11.77 38.92
C ASP A 339 -21.49 -12.20 37.65
N LYS A 340 -21.02 -11.75 36.48
CA LYS A 340 -21.58 -12.14 35.18
C LYS A 340 -20.52 -12.27 34.10
N ILE A 341 -20.65 -13.29 33.27
CA ILE A 341 -19.83 -13.47 32.06
C ILE A 341 -20.72 -13.34 30.83
N VAL A 342 -20.29 -12.53 29.86
CA VAL A 342 -20.89 -12.46 28.52
C VAL A 342 -19.88 -13.05 27.53
N GLU A 343 -20.32 -14.02 26.74
CA GLU A 343 -19.49 -14.71 25.76
C GLU A 343 -20.22 -14.78 24.42
N THR A 344 -19.54 -14.41 23.33
CA THR A 344 -20.08 -14.48 21.97
C THR A 344 -18.99 -14.90 20.99
N THR A 345 -19.38 -15.68 19.98
CA THR A 345 -18.53 -16.00 18.83
C THR A 345 -19.02 -15.25 17.59
N TYR A 346 -18.14 -14.48 16.98
CA TYR A 346 -18.38 -13.73 15.75
C TYR A 346 -17.67 -14.40 14.58
N ARG A 347 -18.28 -14.29 13.38
CA ARG A 347 -17.72 -14.84 12.15
C ARG A 347 -17.75 -13.79 11.04
N THR A 348 -16.74 -13.81 10.20
CA THR A 348 -16.75 -13.12 8.90
C THR A 348 -16.43 -14.13 7.82
N HIS A 349 -17.16 -14.08 6.71
CA HIS A 349 -16.93 -14.94 5.56
C HIS A 349 -15.83 -14.40 4.64
N SER A 350 -15.35 -15.28 3.76
CA SER A 350 -14.53 -14.91 2.61
C SER A 350 -15.22 -13.82 1.79
N VAL A 351 -14.46 -12.80 1.41
CA VAL A 351 -14.96 -11.73 0.52
C VAL A 351 -13.96 -11.47 -0.58
N LEU A 352 -14.47 -11.55 -1.81
CA LEU A 352 -13.76 -11.20 -3.03
C LEU A 352 -13.55 -9.69 -3.09
N HIS A 353 -12.43 -9.29 -3.70
CA HIS A 353 -12.12 -7.89 -3.91
C HIS A 353 -12.97 -7.27 -5.02
N PHE A 354 -13.27 -8.08 -6.05
CA PHE A 354 -14.16 -7.74 -7.16
C PHE A 354 -13.87 -6.36 -7.77
N GLN A 355 -12.58 -6.08 -8.03
CA GLN A 355 -12.10 -4.87 -8.68
C GLN A 355 -12.76 -4.73 -10.06
N LEU A 356 -13.10 -3.53 -10.53
CA LEU A 356 -13.75 -3.36 -11.83
C LEU A 356 -12.86 -3.83 -12.99
N GLU A 357 -11.57 -3.52 -12.94
CA GLU A 357 -10.57 -4.04 -13.89
C GLU A 357 -10.02 -5.39 -13.38
N PRO A 358 -10.29 -6.51 -14.07
CA PRO A 358 -9.63 -7.78 -13.77
C PRO A 358 -8.10 -7.67 -13.86
N VAL A 359 -7.39 -8.48 -13.08
CA VAL A 359 -5.92 -8.45 -13.10
C VAL A 359 -5.35 -8.79 -14.48
N ASN A 360 -4.23 -8.16 -14.82
CA ASN A 360 -3.60 -8.29 -16.12
C ASN A 360 -2.12 -7.87 -16.05
N ALA A 361 -1.33 -8.33 -17.01
CA ALA A 361 0.05 -7.90 -17.19
C ALA A 361 0.50 -8.09 -18.63
N LEU A 362 1.30 -7.15 -19.12
CA LEU A 362 2.09 -7.33 -20.34
C LEU A 362 3.56 -7.48 -19.94
N ALA A 363 4.21 -8.53 -20.42
CA ALA A 363 5.61 -8.81 -20.13
C ALA A 363 6.41 -9.04 -21.40
N PHE A 364 7.66 -8.57 -21.42
CA PHE A 364 8.64 -8.88 -22.45
C PHE A 364 10.06 -8.64 -21.94
N GLU A 365 11.01 -9.26 -22.63
CA GLU A 365 12.44 -9.08 -22.42
C GLU A 365 13.01 -8.28 -23.59
N LYS A 366 13.89 -7.33 -23.30
CA LYS A 366 14.65 -6.57 -24.29
C LYS A 366 16.06 -6.32 -23.76
N ASP A 367 17.07 -6.72 -24.52
CA ASP A 367 18.50 -6.45 -24.26
C ASP A 367 19.01 -6.94 -22.89
N GLY A 368 18.52 -8.09 -22.44
CA GLY A 368 18.76 -8.68 -21.13
C GLY A 368 17.94 -8.05 -19.99
N HIS A 369 16.88 -7.30 -20.30
CA HIS A 369 16.08 -6.54 -19.32
C HIS A 369 14.57 -6.79 -19.49
N TRP A 370 13.91 -7.13 -18.40
CA TRP A 370 12.48 -7.43 -18.36
C TRP A 370 11.64 -6.20 -18.11
N HIS A 371 10.63 -6.01 -18.95
CA HIS A 371 9.63 -4.95 -18.82
C HIS A 371 8.29 -5.57 -18.49
N ILE A 372 7.72 -5.19 -17.34
CA ILE A 372 6.42 -5.66 -16.86
C ILE A 372 5.48 -4.46 -16.76
N HIS A 373 4.44 -4.42 -17.59
CA HIS A 373 3.44 -3.36 -17.61
C HIS A 373 2.18 -3.81 -16.88
N SER A 374 1.88 -3.17 -15.75
CA SER A 374 0.66 -3.46 -14.98
C SER A 374 0.36 -2.42 -13.88
N GLY A 375 -0.84 -2.47 -13.30
CA GLY A 375 -1.21 -1.68 -12.13
C GLY A 375 -1.06 -2.48 -10.84
N ASN A 376 -0.05 -2.16 -10.02
CA ASN A 376 0.26 -2.83 -8.76
C ASN A 376 0.22 -1.88 -7.55
N GLN A 377 -0.06 -2.38 -6.35
CA GLN A 377 -0.06 -1.59 -5.12
C GLN A 377 1.27 -1.63 -4.35
N TRP A 378 2.08 -2.68 -4.53
CA TRP A 378 3.28 -2.94 -3.74
C TRP A 378 4.41 -3.54 -4.60
N GLN A 379 5.01 -2.70 -5.44
CA GLN A 379 6.00 -3.14 -6.43
C GLN A 379 7.21 -3.81 -5.75
N SER A 380 7.67 -3.24 -4.63
CA SER A 380 8.79 -3.79 -3.85
C SER A 380 8.50 -5.17 -3.23
N LEU A 381 7.23 -5.63 -3.22
CA LEU A 381 6.89 -6.99 -2.79
C LEU A 381 7.00 -8.00 -3.94
N ILE A 382 6.55 -7.62 -5.14
CA ILE A 382 6.46 -8.52 -6.29
C ILE A 382 7.78 -8.62 -7.07
N LEU A 383 8.62 -7.58 -7.05
CA LEU A 383 9.89 -7.56 -7.78
C LEU A 383 10.82 -8.75 -7.44
N PRO A 384 11.11 -9.09 -6.17
CA PRO A 384 11.92 -10.26 -5.83
C PRO A 384 11.31 -11.58 -6.30
N VAL A 385 9.97 -11.67 -6.29
CA VAL A 385 9.23 -12.88 -6.70
C VAL A 385 9.28 -13.04 -8.22
N LEU A 386 9.16 -11.94 -8.98
CA LEU A 386 9.36 -11.93 -10.42
C LEU A 386 10.81 -12.27 -10.79
N ALA A 387 11.79 -11.74 -10.06
CA ALA A 387 13.20 -12.08 -10.21
C ALA A 387 13.44 -13.59 -10.04
N GLN A 388 12.86 -14.18 -8.99
CA GLN A 388 12.90 -15.62 -8.78
C GLN A 388 12.21 -16.40 -9.91
N ALA A 389 11.00 -16.01 -10.33
CA ALA A 389 10.27 -16.69 -11.39
C ALA A 389 11.00 -16.62 -12.75
N LEU A 390 11.59 -15.48 -13.07
CA LEU A 390 12.35 -15.25 -14.30
C LEU A 390 13.78 -15.78 -14.23
N GLU A 391 14.28 -16.10 -13.03
CA GLU A 391 15.66 -16.50 -12.75
C GLU A 391 16.67 -15.44 -13.19
N VAL A 392 16.38 -14.18 -12.85
CA VAL A 392 17.23 -13.02 -13.14
C VAL A 392 17.43 -12.20 -11.88
N GLU A 393 18.43 -11.32 -11.88
CA GLU A 393 18.59 -10.32 -10.82
C GLU A 393 17.41 -9.33 -10.84
N GLU A 394 16.99 -8.84 -9.67
CA GLU A 394 15.90 -7.86 -9.54
C GLU A 394 16.17 -6.58 -10.37
N SER A 395 17.45 -6.17 -10.47
CA SER A 395 17.88 -5.01 -11.26
C SER A 395 17.67 -5.18 -12.78
N ARG A 396 17.39 -6.39 -13.25
CA ARG A 396 17.02 -6.70 -14.64
C ARG A 396 15.52 -6.62 -14.88
N ILE A 397 14.74 -6.06 -13.96
CA ILE A 397 13.28 -5.95 -14.06
C ILE A 397 12.86 -4.51 -13.83
N THR A 398 12.06 -3.96 -14.75
CA THR A 398 11.32 -2.73 -14.56
C THR A 398 9.83 -3.01 -14.63
N LEU A 399 9.14 -2.70 -13.53
CA LEU A 399 7.69 -2.66 -13.49
C LEU A 399 7.20 -1.24 -13.83
N HIS A 400 6.50 -1.13 -14.96
CA HIS A 400 5.88 0.09 -15.44
C HIS A 400 4.50 0.22 -14.81
N GLN A 401 4.37 1.19 -13.89
CA GLN A 401 3.15 1.40 -13.11
C GLN A 401 2.07 2.11 -13.93
N TYR A 402 0.87 1.53 -13.93
CA TYR A 402 -0.33 2.16 -14.49
C TYR A 402 -1.35 2.50 -13.41
N TYR A 403 -2.43 3.21 -13.79
CA TYR A 403 -3.61 3.28 -12.93
C TYR A 403 -4.22 1.90 -12.72
N LEU A 404 -4.92 1.75 -11.58
CA LEU A 404 -5.64 0.53 -11.23
C LEU A 404 -7.14 0.78 -11.33
N GLY A 405 -7.88 -0.10 -12.02
CA GLY A 405 -9.34 -0.11 -11.99
C GLY A 405 -9.91 -0.73 -10.72
N GLY A 406 -9.38 -0.33 -9.57
CA GLY A 406 -9.67 -0.89 -8.25
C GLY A 406 -8.52 -1.75 -7.70
N GLY A 407 -8.32 -1.67 -6.38
CA GLY A 407 -7.26 -2.38 -5.64
C GLY A 407 -7.84 -3.22 -4.50
N PHE A 408 -8.39 -2.52 -3.51
CA PHE A 408 -9.02 -3.11 -2.32
C PHE A 408 -8.16 -4.12 -1.53
N GLY A 409 -6.86 -4.26 -1.85
CA GLY A 409 -5.97 -5.27 -1.26
C GLY A 409 -5.43 -6.31 -2.25
N ARG A 410 -6.20 -6.69 -3.28
CA ARG A 410 -5.85 -7.77 -4.22
C ARG A 410 -4.56 -7.50 -4.98
N ARG A 411 -4.33 -6.24 -5.35
CA ARG A 411 -3.16 -5.82 -6.15
C ARG A 411 -1.92 -5.52 -5.32
N LEU A 412 -1.94 -5.81 -4.01
CA LEU A 412 -0.71 -5.84 -3.19
C LEU A 412 0.19 -7.02 -3.58
N TYR A 413 -0.38 -8.17 -3.96
CA TYR A 413 0.41 -9.39 -4.19
C TYR A 413 1.18 -9.36 -5.51
N GLY A 414 0.59 -8.85 -6.60
CA GLY A 414 1.24 -8.82 -7.92
C GLY A 414 1.45 -10.20 -8.59
N ASP A 415 1.05 -11.29 -7.95
CA ASP A 415 1.20 -12.68 -8.40
C ASP A 415 0.65 -12.98 -9.80
N TYR A 416 -0.35 -12.21 -10.24
CA TYR A 416 -0.91 -12.29 -11.59
C TYR A 416 0.04 -11.81 -12.71
N MET A 417 1.19 -11.22 -12.36
CA MET A 417 2.22 -10.82 -13.34
C MET A 417 3.15 -11.97 -13.73
N ILE A 418 3.33 -12.94 -12.82
CA ILE A 418 4.20 -14.09 -13.00
C ILE A 418 3.84 -14.92 -14.26
N PRO A 419 2.57 -15.25 -14.56
CA PRO A 419 2.28 -16.07 -15.72
C PRO A 419 2.53 -15.29 -17.02
N ALA A 420 2.38 -13.96 -17.02
CA ALA A 420 2.73 -13.13 -18.17
C ALA A 420 4.24 -13.22 -18.46
N ALA A 421 5.05 -13.02 -17.40
CA ALA A 421 6.51 -13.06 -17.48
C ALA A 421 7.03 -14.44 -17.93
N LEU A 422 6.53 -15.53 -17.32
CA LEU A 422 6.91 -16.89 -17.67
C LEU A 422 6.46 -17.27 -19.09
N THR A 423 5.26 -16.85 -19.51
CA THR A 423 4.79 -17.10 -20.88
C THR A 423 5.64 -16.34 -21.91
N ALA A 424 5.98 -15.08 -21.63
CA ALA A 424 6.88 -14.31 -22.47
C ALA A 424 8.28 -14.94 -22.55
N LYS A 425 8.82 -15.45 -21.43
CA LYS A 425 10.11 -16.18 -21.36
C LYS A 425 10.08 -17.43 -22.21
N ALA A 426 9.01 -18.23 -22.11
CA ALA A 426 8.86 -19.47 -22.86
C ALA A 426 8.72 -19.24 -24.38
N ILE A 427 8.09 -18.13 -24.79
CA ILE A 427 7.78 -17.87 -26.21
C ILE A 427 8.84 -17.00 -26.89
N GLY A 428 9.60 -16.20 -26.13
CA GLY A 428 10.55 -15.24 -26.68
C GLY A 428 9.86 -14.08 -27.42
N LYS A 429 8.65 -13.71 -27.01
CA LYS A 429 7.88 -12.58 -27.58
C LYS A 429 7.16 -11.82 -26.46
N PRO A 430 6.77 -10.55 -26.70
CA PRO A 430 5.89 -9.86 -25.77
C PRO A 430 4.56 -10.58 -25.61
N VAL A 431 4.10 -10.75 -24.37
CA VAL A 431 2.85 -11.45 -24.05
C VAL A 431 2.00 -10.59 -23.12
N LYS A 432 0.78 -10.30 -23.57
CA LYS A 432 -0.26 -9.67 -22.76
C LYS A 432 -1.17 -10.74 -22.17
N MET A 433 -0.99 -11.00 -20.87
CA MET A 433 -1.83 -11.89 -20.08
C MET A 433 -3.07 -11.16 -19.57
N ILE A 434 -4.25 -11.71 -19.86
CA ILE A 434 -5.54 -11.15 -19.48
C ILE A 434 -6.31 -12.21 -18.70
N PHE A 435 -6.71 -11.88 -17.47
CA PHE A 435 -7.66 -12.68 -16.71
C PHE A 435 -9.06 -12.21 -17.06
N THR A 436 -9.95 -13.13 -17.42
CA THR A 436 -11.38 -12.82 -17.50
C THR A 436 -11.95 -12.61 -16.10
N ARG A 437 -13.18 -12.10 -15.96
CA ARG A 437 -13.81 -11.97 -14.63
C ARG A 437 -13.87 -13.30 -13.87
N SER A 438 -14.16 -14.41 -14.55
CA SER A 438 -14.18 -15.74 -13.93
C SER A 438 -12.79 -16.16 -13.46
N ASP A 439 -11.76 -15.90 -14.27
CA ASP A 439 -10.38 -16.24 -13.89
C ASP A 439 -9.94 -15.38 -12.70
N ASP A 440 -10.19 -14.07 -12.74
CA ASP A 440 -9.88 -13.13 -11.65
C ASP A 440 -10.58 -13.53 -10.34
N THR A 441 -11.84 -13.97 -10.44
CA THR A 441 -12.60 -14.48 -9.28
C THR A 441 -12.02 -15.78 -8.73
N GLY A 442 -11.67 -16.73 -9.60
CA GLY A 442 -11.06 -18.00 -9.21
C GLY A 442 -9.63 -17.87 -8.70
N PHE A 443 -8.90 -16.85 -9.18
CA PHE A 443 -7.52 -16.55 -8.79
C PHE A 443 -7.41 -15.53 -7.65
N ASP A 444 -8.52 -14.99 -7.16
CA ASP A 444 -8.53 -14.01 -6.07
C ASP A 444 -7.88 -14.61 -4.81
N CYS A 445 -7.19 -13.76 -4.07
CA CYS A 445 -6.72 -14.06 -2.73
C CYS A 445 -7.73 -13.47 -1.75
N VAL A 446 -8.93 -14.06 -1.64
CA VAL A 446 -10.05 -13.52 -0.85
C VAL A 446 -9.62 -13.03 0.52
N ARG A 447 -10.30 -11.98 1.02
CA ARG A 447 -10.20 -11.62 2.44
C ARG A 447 -10.56 -12.85 3.25
N SER A 448 -9.61 -13.40 4.01
CA SER A 448 -9.81 -14.66 4.72
C SER A 448 -11.01 -14.61 5.67
N PRO A 449 -11.77 -15.71 5.83
CA PRO A 449 -12.75 -15.78 6.89
C PRO A 449 -12.08 -15.60 8.25
N SER A 450 -12.84 -15.12 9.22
CA SER A 450 -12.38 -15.02 10.61
C SER A 450 -13.42 -15.54 11.57
N VAL A 451 -12.95 -16.16 12.65
CA VAL A 451 -13.76 -16.56 13.80
C VAL A 451 -13.15 -15.90 15.03
N GLN A 452 -13.97 -15.20 15.81
CA GLN A 452 -13.53 -14.47 16.99
C GLN A 452 -14.41 -14.83 18.17
N LYS A 453 -13.83 -15.38 19.23
CA LYS A 453 -14.49 -15.63 20.50
C LYS A 453 -14.13 -14.51 21.47
N VAL A 454 -15.13 -13.77 21.92
CA VAL A 454 -14.97 -12.65 22.84
C VAL A 454 -15.72 -12.94 24.13
N ARG A 455 -15.05 -12.76 25.25
CA ARG A 455 -15.57 -12.93 26.61
C ARG A 455 -15.35 -11.65 27.39
N SER A 456 -16.36 -11.21 28.13
CA SER A 456 -16.26 -10.09 29.08
C SER A 456 -16.78 -10.55 30.44
N ALA A 457 -15.98 -10.34 31.47
CA ALA A 457 -16.38 -10.53 32.86
C ALA A 457 -16.87 -9.19 33.42
N LEU A 458 -18.02 -9.19 34.09
CA LEU A 458 -18.69 -8.02 34.64
C LEU A 458 -18.86 -8.18 36.15
N ASP A 459 -18.76 -7.06 36.88
CA ASP A 459 -19.13 -7.00 38.29
C ASP A 459 -20.66 -6.90 38.48
N ALA A 460 -21.12 -6.89 39.74
CA ALA A 460 -22.52 -6.79 40.12
C ALA A 460 -23.23 -5.53 39.60
N ASN A 461 -22.49 -4.46 39.29
CA ASN A 461 -23.01 -3.22 38.72
C ASN A 461 -23.07 -3.27 37.17
N GLY A 462 -22.63 -4.37 36.56
CA GLY A 462 -22.53 -4.53 35.12
C GLY A 462 -21.29 -3.87 34.51
N THR A 463 -20.30 -3.48 35.32
CA THR A 463 -19.05 -2.87 34.85
C THR A 463 -18.10 -3.94 34.33
N PRO A 464 -17.51 -3.79 33.13
CA PRO A 464 -16.49 -4.72 32.63
C PRO A 464 -15.23 -4.70 33.49
N VAL A 465 -14.86 -5.86 34.07
CA VAL A 465 -13.66 -6.03 34.89
C VAL A 465 -12.57 -6.87 34.21
N ALA A 466 -12.93 -7.68 33.22
CA ALA A 466 -11.97 -8.40 32.37
C ALA A 466 -12.47 -8.66 30.96
N TYR A 467 -11.53 -8.81 30.03
CA TYR A 467 -11.79 -9.11 28.62
C TYR A 467 -10.82 -10.18 28.11
N ASP A 468 -11.34 -11.26 27.51
CA ASP A 468 -10.55 -12.29 26.83
C ASP A 468 -11.06 -12.44 25.39
N HIS A 469 -10.16 -12.37 24.42
CA HIS A 469 -10.48 -12.46 23.01
C HIS A 469 -9.53 -13.42 22.31
N ALA A 470 -10.08 -14.46 21.71
CA ALA A 470 -9.39 -15.37 20.81
C ALA A 470 -9.85 -15.13 19.36
N ALA A 471 -8.92 -14.90 18.44
CA ALA A 471 -9.22 -14.68 17.03
C ALA A 471 -8.48 -15.71 16.16
N ALA A 472 -9.21 -16.38 15.27
CA ALA A 472 -8.68 -17.22 14.20
C ALA A 472 -8.98 -16.58 12.84
N ALA A 473 -7.96 -16.44 12.00
CA ALA A 473 -8.09 -15.90 10.65
C ALA A 473 -6.91 -16.39 9.77
N GLY A 474 -6.94 -16.06 8.47
CA GLY A 474 -5.76 -16.21 7.63
C GLY A 474 -4.57 -15.40 8.14
N TRP A 475 -3.35 -15.88 7.87
CA TRP A 475 -2.14 -15.26 8.39
C TRP A 475 -1.17 -14.87 7.26
N PRO A 476 -1.42 -13.78 6.54
CA PRO A 476 -0.60 -13.36 5.43
C PRO A 476 0.81 -12.99 5.88
N THR A 477 1.02 -12.47 7.09
CA THR A 477 2.38 -12.19 7.61
C THR A 477 3.16 -13.44 8.02
N ALA A 478 2.52 -14.62 8.12
CA ALA A 478 3.23 -15.89 8.30
C ALA A 478 4.10 -16.24 7.08
N LEU A 479 3.67 -15.81 5.88
CA LEU A 479 4.46 -15.94 4.65
C LEU A 479 5.72 -15.07 4.69
N TRP A 480 5.74 -14.01 5.51
CA TRP A 480 6.76 -12.95 5.45
C TRP A 480 7.67 -12.85 6.69
N LEU A 481 7.20 -13.29 7.87
CA LEU A 481 7.84 -12.97 9.16
C LEU A 481 7.77 -14.12 10.18
N TRP A 482 7.71 -15.38 9.74
CA TRP A 482 7.47 -16.57 10.58
C TRP A 482 8.25 -16.60 11.91
N ASP A 483 9.55 -16.25 11.89
CA ASP A 483 10.41 -16.27 13.09
C ASP A 483 10.16 -15.11 14.06
N PHE A 484 9.73 -13.95 13.57
CA PHE A 484 9.42 -12.77 14.38
C PHE A 484 8.22 -13.01 15.33
N TRP A 485 7.26 -13.84 14.91
CA TRP A 485 5.99 -14.05 15.63
C TRP A 485 6.02 -15.23 16.62
N ARG A 486 7.07 -16.06 16.64
CA ARG A 486 7.29 -17.05 17.71
C ARG A 486 7.86 -16.44 19.00
N LYS A 487 8.41 -15.23 18.93
CA LYS A 487 9.01 -14.56 20.08
C LYS A 487 7.93 -14.08 21.05
N LYS A 488 8.09 -14.35 22.35
CA LYS A 488 7.28 -13.70 23.40
C LYS A 488 7.80 -12.26 23.57
N TRP A 489 7.02 -11.28 23.12
CA TRP A 489 7.37 -9.87 23.21
C TRP A 489 6.92 -9.26 24.53
N THR A 490 7.80 -8.55 25.23
CA THR A 490 7.42 -7.70 26.37
C THR A 490 6.67 -6.44 25.91
N ALA A 491 5.96 -5.76 26.82
CA ALA A 491 5.24 -4.52 26.51
C ALA A 491 6.18 -3.39 26.05
N ALA A 492 7.42 -3.36 26.53
CA ALA A 492 8.43 -2.39 26.16
C ALA A 492 9.03 -2.64 24.77
N GLU A 493 9.35 -3.90 24.42
CA GLU A 493 9.91 -4.26 23.11
C GLU A 493 8.94 -3.98 21.95
N ARG A 494 7.62 -4.00 22.20
CA ARG A 494 6.62 -3.68 21.17
C ARG A 494 6.51 -2.19 20.86
N ARG A 495 6.79 -1.32 21.83
CA ARG A 495 6.80 0.13 21.63
C ARG A 495 7.98 0.58 20.79
N THR A 496 9.08 -0.16 20.82
CA THR A 496 10.33 0.16 20.13
C THR A 496 10.47 -0.54 18.78
N ALA A 497 9.99 -1.77 18.62
CA ALA A 497 10.04 -2.50 17.34
C ALA A 497 9.01 -2.01 16.30
N PHE A 498 7.99 -1.26 16.75
CA PHE A 498 6.94 -0.71 15.89
C PHE A 498 6.77 0.81 16.05
N PRO A 499 7.78 1.65 15.74
CA PRO A 499 7.60 3.10 15.80
C PRO A 499 6.67 3.62 14.68
N SER A 500 6.61 2.93 13.55
CA SER A 500 5.83 3.29 12.35
C SER A 500 4.61 2.41 12.09
N VAL A 501 4.44 1.34 12.87
CA VAL A 501 3.19 0.56 12.97
C VAL A 501 2.57 0.89 14.31
N GLY A 502 2.12 2.13 14.46
CA GLY A 502 1.32 2.56 15.60
C GLY A 502 0.06 1.68 15.77
N PRO A 503 -0.74 1.89 16.81
CA PRO A 503 -1.84 1.00 17.20
C PRO A 503 -3.00 1.08 16.20
N THR A 504 -2.85 0.47 15.02
CA THR A 504 -3.86 0.47 13.94
C THR A 504 -4.29 -0.93 13.51
N ILE A 505 -3.70 -1.99 14.07
CA ILE A 505 -4.44 -3.22 14.34
C ILE A 505 -5.10 -2.97 15.70
N GLY A 506 -6.27 -2.34 15.67
CA GLY A 506 -6.92 -1.78 16.86
C GLY A 506 -6.93 -2.74 18.03
N ILE A 507 -6.10 -2.44 19.04
CA ILE A 507 -6.56 -2.59 20.42
C ILE A 507 -7.76 -1.64 20.51
N PRO A 508 -8.92 -2.06 21.01
CA PRO A 508 -9.94 -1.10 21.41
C PRO A 508 -9.32 -0.20 22.48
N SER A 509 -8.83 0.99 22.11
CA SER A 509 -8.60 2.02 23.09
C SER A 509 -9.98 2.46 23.58
N PRO A 510 -10.25 2.42 24.89
CA PRO A 510 -11.57 2.73 25.45
C PRO A 510 -11.90 4.19 25.16
N ILE A 511 -12.85 4.42 24.26
CA ILE A 511 -13.50 5.72 24.15
C ILE A 511 -14.44 5.82 25.35
N ASN A 512 -14.05 6.64 26.33
CA ASN A 512 -14.79 7.05 27.53
C ASN A 512 -14.93 6.00 28.64
N GLY A 513 -14.04 6.04 29.65
CA GLY A 513 -14.32 5.72 31.06
C GLY A 513 -14.72 4.29 31.47
N CYS A 514 -15.04 3.39 30.54
CA CYS A 514 -15.46 2.00 30.80
C CYS A 514 -14.49 1.01 30.16
N ALA A 515 -13.25 0.96 30.66
CA ALA A 515 -12.25 0.01 30.19
C ALA A 515 -12.07 -1.13 31.21
N PRO A 516 -12.07 -2.41 30.80
CA PRO A 516 -11.66 -3.48 31.69
C PRO A 516 -10.19 -3.28 32.05
N SER A 517 -9.86 -3.44 33.33
CA SER A 517 -8.49 -3.27 33.84
C SER A 517 -7.56 -4.44 33.50
N LYS A 518 -8.13 -5.53 32.97
CA LYS A 518 -7.42 -6.78 32.65
C LYS A 518 -7.81 -7.28 31.26
N ILE A 519 -6.82 -7.51 30.40
CA ILE A 519 -7.03 -7.78 28.97
C ILE A 519 -6.16 -8.97 28.53
N ARG A 520 -6.78 -9.93 27.84
CA ARG A 520 -6.08 -11.01 27.14
C ARG A 520 -6.50 -11.06 25.67
N TRP A 521 -5.51 -11.15 24.77
CA TRP A 521 -5.75 -11.41 23.35
C TRP A 521 -4.88 -12.54 22.84
N ARG A 522 -5.51 -13.55 22.20
CA ARG A 522 -4.85 -14.68 21.55
C ARG A 522 -5.13 -14.66 20.05
N ARG A 523 -4.09 -14.85 19.24
CA ARG A 523 -4.19 -14.98 17.79
C ARG A 523 -3.89 -16.41 17.37
N LYS A 524 -4.76 -17.00 16.55
CA LYS A 524 -4.69 -18.37 16.08
C LYS A 524 -4.53 -18.35 14.56
N PRO A 525 -3.44 -18.90 14.01
CA PRO A 525 -3.35 -19.04 12.56
C PRO A 525 -4.12 -20.26 12.10
N PHE A 526 -4.70 -20.18 10.90
CA PHE A 526 -5.16 -21.41 10.25
C PHE A 526 -4.96 -21.47 8.75
N CYS A 527 -5.02 -20.36 8.02
CA CYS A 527 -5.28 -20.48 6.59
C CYS A 527 -4.14 -21.19 5.81
N PRO A 528 -4.43 -22.34 5.18
CA PRO A 528 -3.50 -23.06 4.31
C PRO A 528 -3.70 -22.70 2.82
N VAL A 529 -4.66 -21.83 2.51
CA VAL A 529 -4.98 -21.33 1.18
C VAL A 529 -4.34 -19.93 1.10
N GLY A 530 -3.72 -19.53 0.00
CA GLY A 530 -3.00 -18.25 -0.11
C GLY A 530 -3.91 -16.99 0.00
N CYS A 531 -4.56 -16.78 1.14
CA CYS A 531 -5.51 -15.69 1.36
C CYS A 531 -4.82 -14.40 1.84
N ALA A 532 -5.30 -13.28 1.31
CA ALA A 532 -4.93 -11.95 1.78
C ALA A 532 -5.79 -11.54 2.98
N LEU A 533 -5.26 -10.70 3.89
CA LEU A 533 -6.10 -10.01 4.90
C LEU A 533 -6.65 -8.67 4.39
N TRP A 534 -6.25 -8.24 3.20
CA TRP A 534 -6.43 -6.86 2.79
C TRP A 534 -7.83 -6.68 2.21
N GLY A 535 -8.63 -5.79 2.81
CA GLY A 535 -9.92 -5.34 2.27
C GLY A 535 -9.89 -3.85 1.94
N ARG A 536 -11.03 -3.29 1.52
CA ARG A 536 -11.25 -1.93 0.98
C ARG A 536 -10.53 -0.78 1.71
N ASP A 537 -10.21 -0.92 3.01
CA ASP A 537 -9.59 0.14 3.82
C ASP A 537 -8.10 -0.09 4.15
N GLY A 538 -7.46 -1.11 3.58
CA GLY A 538 -6.14 -1.55 4.07
C GLY A 538 -6.17 -2.03 5.52
N SER A 539 -7.38 -2.34 6.02
CA SER A 539 -7.63 -2.74 7.40
C SER A 539 -7.15 -4.18 7.63
N VAL A 540 -6.01 -4.31 8.31
CA VAL A 540 -5.59 -5.56 8.96
C VAL A 540 -6.45 -5.77 10.21
N GLY A 541 -7.72 -6.16 10.04
CA GLY A 541 -8.64 -6.42 11.16
C GLY A 541 -9.64 -5.32 11.60
N PRO A 542 -9.47 -3.99 11.37
CA PRO A 542 -10.38 -2.96 11.88
C PRO A 542 -11.86 -3.11 11.52
N LEU A 543 -12.21 -3.48 10.29
CA LEU A 543 -13.64 -3.62 9.92
C LEU A 543 -14.33 -4.71 10.74
N SER A 544 -13.60 -5.78 11.10
CA SER A 544 -14.12 -6.85 11.95
C SER A 544 -14.25 -6.42 13.41
N SER A 545 -13.28 -5.67 13.95
CA SER A 545 -13.29 -5.25 15.36
C SER A 545 -14.17 -4.01 15.64
N ILE A 546 -14.31 -3.09 14.68
CA ILE A 546 -15.07 -1.83 14.84
C ILE A 546 -16.59 -2.07 14.77
N TRP A 547 -17.08 -2.93 13.86
CA TRP A 547 -18.52 -3.25 13.77
C TRP A 547 -19.03 -4.05 14.97
N MET A 548 -18.16 -4.84 15.62
CA MET A 548 -18.56 -5.83 16.64
C MET A 548 -18.49 -5.31 18.09
N ASN A 549 -17.94 -4.12 18.32
CA ASN A 549 -18.12 -3.40 19.59
C ASN A 549 -19.45 -2.63 19.67
N TRP A 550 -20.13 -2.42 18.55
CA TRP A 550 -21.40 -1.67 18.49
C TRP A 550 -22.60 -2.41 19.13
N PRO A 551 -22.78 -3.74 19.00
CA PRO A 551 -23.96 -4.43 19.53
C PRO A 551 -23.84 -4.87 21.00
N MET A 552 -22.67 -4.73 21.65
CA MET A 552 -22.49 -5.11 23.07
C MET A 552 -23.01 -4.06 24.08
N ARG A 553 -23.94 -3.19 23.68
CA ARG A 553 -24.71 -2.37 24.61
C ARG A 553 -26.02 -3.08 24.97
N PRO A 554 -26.37 -3.21 26.26
CA PRO A 554 -27.65 -3.78 26.66
C PRO A 554 -28.76 -2.79 26.28
N GLY A 555 -29.41 -3.02 25.14
CA GLY A 555 -30.49 -2.18 24.63
C GLY A 555 -31.21 -2.85 23.46
N LYS A 556 -32.18 -3.70 23.78
CA LYS A 556 -33.30 -4.23 22.97
C LYS A 556 -33.25 -4.05 21.44
N ILE A 557 -33.27 -5.19 20.76
CA ILE A 557 -33.80 -5.40 19.41
C ILE A 557 -35.13 -4.66 19.21
N ARG A 558 -35.19 -3.76 18.22
CA ARG A 558 -36.37 -3.43 17.40
C ARG A 558 -35.95 -2.65 16.15
N TRP A 559 -36.14 -3.24 14.97
CA TRP A 559 -36.47 -2.53 13.72
C TRP A 559 -37.95 -2.85 13.46
N PRO A 560 -38.85 -1.94 13.01
CA PRO A 560 -38.66 -1.03 11.87
C PRO A 560 -39.21 0.40 12.06
N SER A 561 -38.98 1.24 11.04
CA SER A 561 -39.48 2.62 10.79
C SER A 561 -38.68 3.80 11.38
N GLY A 562 -38.11 4.62 10.49
CA GLY A 562 -37.75 6.03 10.71
C GLY A 562 -36.32 6.36 11.18
N LEU A 563 -35.56 7.09 10.35
CA LEU A 563 -34.29 7.79 10.63
C LEU A 563 -34.26 8.61 11.96
N PRO A 564 -33.09 9.04 12.50
CA PRO A 564 -31.86 8.30 12.82
C PRO A 564 -31.25 8.64 14.22
N CYS A 565 -30.37 7.78 14.72
CA CYS A 565 -29.66 7.81 16.02
C CYS A 565 -28.71 9.02 16.32
N LEU A 566 -28.91 10.21 15.75
CA LEU A 566 -28.02 11.36 16.00
C LEU A 566 -28.33 12.14 17.28
N MET A 567 -29.56 12.12 17.80
CA MET A 567 -29.93 12.95 18.96
C MET A 567 -29.44 12.44 20.32
N ALA A 568 -29.11 11.15 20.44
CA ALA A 568 -28.54 10.60 21.69
C ALA A 568 -27.07 10.98 21.91
N ARG A 569 -26.36 11.47 20.88
CA ARG A 569 -24.99 12.00 21.00
C ARG A 569 -24.95 13.46 21.47
N ALA A 570 -26.01 14.24 21.23
CA ALA A 570 -26.06 15.65 21.62
C ALA A 570 -26.34 15.85 23.12
N ALA A 571 -27.14 14.97 23.74
CA ALA A 571 -27.52 15.08 25.15
C ALA A 571 -26.37 14.83 26.16
N MET A 572 -25.25 14.25 25.73
CA MET A 572 -24.08 13.97 26.60
C MET A 572 -22.89 14.92 26.42
N ARG A 573 -23.01 15.96 25.57
CA ARG A 573 -21.93 16.96 25.35
C ARG A 573 -22.21 18.35 25.93
N ALA A 574 -23.36 18.58 26.55
CA ALA A 574 -23.73 19.88 27.11
C ALA A 574 -23.82 19.86 28.64
N LYS A 575 -22.66 19.81 29.32
CA LYS A 575 -22.53 20.29 30.70
C LYS A 575 -21.13 20.89 30.90
N HIS A 576 -20.95 22.12 30.44
CA HIS A 576 -20.13 23.17 31.06
C HIS A 576 -20.12 24.41 30.16
N GLN A 577 -21.15 25.26 30.32
CA GLN A 577 -21.13 26.74 30.33
C GLN A 577 -22.53 27.29 30.00
N PRO A 578 -22.98 28.38 30.65
CA PRO A 578 -24.30 28.97 30.43
C PRO A 578 -24.23 30.01 29.31
N VAL A 579 -24.98 29.83 28.23
CA VAL A 579 -25.28 30.92 27.29
C VAL A 579 -26.74 30.80 26.87
N GLN A 580 -27.48 31.89 27.07
CA GLN A 580 -28.89 32.09 26.72
C GLN A 580 -29.10 31.90 25.21
N ALA A 581 -30.11 31.11 24.84
CA ALA A 581 -30.65 31.08 23.49
C ALA A 581 -31.88 32.01 23.42
N GLY A 582 -31.75 33.08 22.63
CA GLY A 582 -32.87 33.84 22.10
C GLY A 582 -33.46 33.16 20.86
N LEU A 583 -34.78 33.24 20.76
CA LEU A 583 -35.69 32.56 19.84
C LEU A 583 -35.71 33.10 18.40
N CYS A 584 -36.40 32.31 17.56
CA CYS A 584 -37.07 32.62 16.29
C CYS A 584 -36.21 32.45 15.01
N GLY A 585 -36.64 31.69 14.00
CA GLY A 585 -37.89 30.95 13.78
C GLY A 585 -37.78 30.08 12.53
#